data_AF-A0A0M8W1R6-F1
#
_entry.id   AF-A0A0M8W1R6-F1
#
_cell.length_a   1.000
_cell.length_b   1.000
_cell.length_c   1.000
_cell.angle_alpha   90.00
_cell.angle_beta   90.00
_cell.angle_gamma   90.00
#
_symmetry.space_group_name_H-M   'P 1'
#
loop_
_entity.id
_entity.type
_entity.pdbx_description
1 polymer ?
#
loop_
_entity_poly.entity_id
_entity_poly.type
_entity_poly.pdbx_seq_one_letter_code
_entity_poly.pdbx_strand_id
1 'polypeptide(L)'
;MDQVWIRLHNARYPIPGGTPGFAWALWQPGYPATQWPHDELKPDFAYYLCETLADGTRALTYRARTTHALPPTEATTPDAAYDLVAQHVFDDALRIAPDVWHDYHYNRLKAEAPWPQRIVAWRADVEPVGPHVHDDLRRFPRTGWTKSATIAL
;
A
#
# COMPACT_ATOMS: atom_id res chain seq x y z
N MET A 1 -5.71 22.53 11.28
CA MET A 1 -5.62 21.83 9.98
C MET A 1 -5.10 20.45 10.29
N ASP A 2 -5.90 19.45 9.98
CA ASP A 2 -5.59 18.07 10.32
C ASP A 2 -4.63 17.48 9.28
N GLN A 3 -3.72 16.61 9.72
CA GLN A 3 -2.72 16.04 8.83
C GLN A 3 -3.34 14.93 7.98
N VAL A 4 -3.34 15.11 6.66
CA VAL A 4 -3.77 14.08 5.71
C VAL A 4 -2.66 13.06 5.50
N TRP A 5 -3.04 11.78 5.41
CA TRP A 5 -2.13 10.70 5.04
C TRP A 5 -1.95 10.63 3.53
N ILE A 6 -0.73 10.34 3.09
CA ILE A 6 -0.36 10.21 1.69
C ILE A 6 0.43 8.92 1.50
N ARG A 7 0.01 8.11 0.52
CA ARG A 7 0.64 6.86 0.11
C ARG A 7 1.38 7.08 -1.20
N LEU A 8 2.67 6.79 -1.25
CA LEU A 8 3.40 6.66 -2.52
C LEU A 8 2.97 5.36 -3.22
N HIS A 9 2.14 5.48 -4.25
CA HIS A 9 1.90 4.44 -5.23
C HIS A 9 3.12 4.42 -6.17
N ASN A 10 3.99 3.43 -5.99
CA ASN A 10 5.24 3.32 -6.73
C ASN A 10 5.13 2.26 -7.84
N ALA A 11 5.95 2.41 -8.88
CA ALA A 11 6.07 1.47 -10.01
C ALA A 11 6.53 0.04 -9.64
N ARG A 12 6.70 -0.28 -8.34
CA ARG A 12 6.65 -1.64 -7.77
C ARG A 12 5.36 -2.34 -8.18
N TYR A 13 4.26 -1.66 -7.88
CA TYR A 13 2.94 -1.89 -8.46
C TYR A 13 3.00 -1.36 -9.90
N PRO A 14 2.65 -2.17 -10.88
CA PRO A 14 1.25 -2.51 -11.07
C PRO A 14 0.97 -4.01 -10.99
N ILE A 15 -0.24 -4.34 -10.52
CA ILE A 15 -0.94 -5.54 -11.02
C ILE A 15 -1.51 -5.12 -12.39
N PRO A 16 -1.19 -5.80 -13.50
CA PRO A 16 -1.73 -5.42 -14.81
C PRO A 16 -3.26 -5.41 -14.81
N GLY A 17 -3.87 -4.24 -15.03
CA GLY A 17 -5.32 -4.04 -14.98
C GLY A 17 -5.92 -3.84 -13.57
N GLY A 18 -5.12 -3.90 -12.50
CA GLY A 18 -5.60 -3.68 -11.13
C GLY A 18 -5.79 -2.19 -10.77
N THR A 19 -6.79 -1.90 -9.94
CA THR A 19 -6.97 -0.56 -9.35
C THR A 19 -5.86 -0.24 -8.31
N PRO A 20 -5.38 1.02 -8.22
CA PRO A 20 -4.40 1.42 -7.21
C PRO A 20 -4.93 1.38 -5.76
N GLY A 21 -6.21 1.04 -5.58
CA GLY A 21 -6.85 0.81 -4.28
C GLY A 21 -6.38 -0.44 -3.52
N PHE A 22 -5.70 -1.41 -4.17
CA PHE A 22 -5.19 -2.59 -3.47
C PHE A 22 -3.68 -2.51 -3.18
N ALA A 23 -3.27 -2.81 -1.94
CA ALA A 23 -1.87 -2.83 -1.54
C ALA A 23 -1.57 -3.72 -0.32
N TRP A 24 -0.30 -4.15 -0.22
CA TRP A 24 0.26 -4.90 0.90
C TRP A 24 1.72 -4.53 1.19
N ALA A 25 2.22 -4.94 2.35
CA ALA A 25 3.63 -4.88 2.73
C ALA A 25 4.03 -6.05 3.65
N LEU A 26 5.25 -6.54 3.47
CA LEU A 26 5.87 -7.62 4.25
C LEU A 26 7.11 -7.09 4.99
N TRP A 27 7.18 -7.23 6.31
CA TRP A 27 8.31 -6.79 7.13
C TRP A 27 8.89 -7.92 7.99
N GLN A 28 10.17 -7.81 8.32
CA GLN A 28 10.79 -8.69 9.31
C GLN A 28 10.22 -8.40 10.72
N PRO A 29 10.14 -9.40 11.62
CA PRO A 29 9.76 -9.20 13.01
C PRO A 29 10.63 -8.14 13.68
N GLY A 30 10.01 -7.28 14.50
CA GLY A 30 10.70 -6.17 15.17
C GLY A 30 11.06 -4.97 14.28
N TYR A 31 10.77 -4.96 12.97
CA TYR A 31 11.01 -3.79 12.11
C TYR A 31 10.12 -2.59 12.53
N PRO A 32 10.70 -1.43 12.94
CA PRO A 32 9.93 -0.26 13.31
C PRO A 32 9.50 0.52 12.06
N ALA A 33 8.31 0.21 11.53
CA ALA A 33 7.75 0.91 10.38
C ALA A 33 7.29 2.33 10.76
N THR A 34 8.17 3.30 10.52
CA THR A 34 7.88 4.74 10.64
C THR A 34 8.24 5.44 9.33
N GLN A 35 7.38 6.27 8.74
CA GLN A 35 6.01 6.61 9.17
C GLN A 35 4.99 5.57 8.68
N TRP A 36 3.99 5.22 9.47
CA TRP A 36 2.93 4.25 9.09
C TRP A 36 1.62 4.52 9.85
N PRO A 37 0.44 4.36 9.20
CA PRO A 37 -0.86 4.43 9.86
C PRO A 37 -1.12 3.16 10.68
N HIS A 38 -0.67 3.13 11.93
CA HIS A 38 -0.77 1.94 12.80
C HIS A 38 -2.19 1.72 13.29
N ASP A 39 -2.76 2.69 14.00
CA ASP A 39 -4.12 2.61 14.55
C ASP A 39 -5.18 3.15 13.55
N GLU A 40 -4.73 3.83 12.49
CA GLU A 40 -5.61 4.47 11.52
C GLU A 40 -5.99 3.54 10.35
N LEU A 41 -5.14 2.58 9.95
CA LEU A 41 -5.36 1.73 8.76
C LEU A 41 -6.38 0.61 9.02
N LYS A 42 -7.65 0.96 8.88
CA LYS A 42 -8.83 0.09 9.01
C LYS A 42 -9.93 0.57 8.04
N PRO A 43 -11.12 -0.05 7.96
CA PRO A 43 -12.22 0.47 7.17
C PRO A 43 -12.51 1.96 7.49
N ASP A 44 -12.97 2.70 6.48
CA ASP A 44 -13.18 4.15 6.47
C ASP A 44 -11.93 5.04 6.59
N PHE A 45 -10.73 4.46 6.63
CA PHE A 45 -9.49 5.23 6.59
C PHE A 45 -9.32 5.97 5.25
N ALA A 46 -9.28 7.30 5.30
CA ALA A 46 -9.09 8.15 4.12
C ALA A 46 -7.64 8.61 3.96
N TYR A 47 -7.10 8.49 2.74
CA TYR A 47 -5.75 8.94 2.38
C TYR A 47 -5.65 9.32 0.90
N TYR A 48 -4.57 10.00 0.50
CA TYR A 48 -4.29 10.30 -0.90
C TYR A 48 -3.25 9.34 -1.50
N LEU A 49 -3.44 8.94 -2.75
CA LEU A 49 -2.47 8.21 -3.56
C LEU A 49 -1.61 9.23 -4.34
N CYS A 50 -0.30 9.16 -4.10
CA CYS A 50 0.71 9.90 -4.83
C CYS A 50 1.38 8.97 -5.85
N GLU A 51 1.29 9.30 -7.13
CA GLU A 51 1.96 8.57 -8.21
C GLU A 51 3.22 9.32 -8.68
N THR A 52 4.06 8.63 -9.46
CA THR A 52 5.15 9.24 -10.23
C THR A 52 4.71 9.30 -11.70
N LEU A 53 4.61 10.51 -12.23
CA LEU A 53 4.21 10.81 -13.60
C LEU A 53 5.35 10.48 -14.58
N ALA A 54 5.05 10.50 -15.89
CA ALA A 54 5.97 10.09 -16.95
C ALA A 54 7.24 10.98 -17.08
N ASP A 55 7.21 12.20 -16.57
CA ASP A 55 8.34 13.14 -16.47
C ASP A 55 9.19 12.95 -15.19
N GLY A 56 8.77 12.04 -14.29
CA GLY A 56 9.36 11.84 -12.97
C GLY A 56 8.81 12.76 -11.87
N THR A 57 7.90 13.70 -12.19
CA THR A 57 7.20 14.52 -11.20
C THR A 57 6.28 13.65 -10.36
N ARG A 58 6.11 13.99 -9.08
CA ARG A 58 5.11 13.34 -8.21
C ARG A 58 3.89 14.20 -8.03
N ALA A 59 2.73 13.58 -8.14
CA ALA A 59 1.44 14.21 -7.97
C ALA A 59 0.50 13.33 -7.14
N LEU A 60 -0.39 13.96 -6.38
CA LEU A 60 -1.59 13.30 -5.88
C LEU A 60 -2.54 13.10 -7.05
N THR A 61 -3.00 11.87 -7.27
CA THR A 61 -3.85 11.53 -8.44
C THR A 61 -5.21 11.02 -8.02
N TYR A 62 -5.27 10.18 -6.97
CA TYR A 62 -6.52 9.67 -6.40
C TYR A 62 -6.63 9.98 -4.91
N ARG A 63 -7.87 10.10 -4.45
CA ARG A 63 -8.24 9.94 -3.04
C ARG A 63 -8.73 8.50 -2.84
N ALA A 64 -8.40 7.92 -1.69
CA ALA A 64 -8.67 6.53 -1.37
C ALA A 64 -9.39 6.44 -0.01
N ARG A 65 -10.36 5.52 0.09
CA ARG A 65 -11.05 5.16 1.34
C ARG A 65 -10.95 3.66 1.53
N THR A 66 -10.21 3.22 2.54
CA THR A 66 -10.07 1.79 2.86
C THR A 66 -11.43 1.17 3.14
N THR A 67 -11.74 0.08 2.46
CA THR A 67 -12.93 -0.75 2.72
C THR A 67 -12.58 -1.99 3.55
N HIS A 68 -11.39 -2.57 3.34
CA HIS A 68 -10.93 -3.78 4.02
C HIS A 68 -9.47 -3.65 4.45
N ALA A 69 -9.11 -4.20 5.60
CA ALA A 69 -7.72 -4.21 6.09
C ALA A 69 -7.40 -5.49 6.87
N LEU A 70 -6.31 -6.15 6.48
CA LEU A 70 -5.56 -7.10 7.29
C LEU A 70 -4.57 -6.31 8.16
N PRO A 71 -4.74 -6.23 9.48
CA PRO A 71 -3.76 -5.59 10.37
C PRO A 71 -2.40 -6.33 10.33
N PRO A 72 -1.32 -5.75 10.87
CA PRO A 72 0.01 -6.39 10.89
C PRO A 72 0.04 -7.75 11.61
N THR A 73 -0.15 -8.82 10.83
CA THR A 73 -0.31 -10.21 11.29
C THR A 73 0.93 -11.02 10.94
N GLU A 74 1.30 -11.98 11.78
CA GLU A 74 2.44 -12.85 11.53
C GLU A 74 2.09 -13.99 10.57
N ALA A 75 2.93 -14.19 9.56
CA ALA A 75 2.91 -15.29 8.62
C ALA A 75 4.23 -16.07 8.71
N THR A 76 4.14 -17.40 8.67
CA THR A 76 5.29 -18.30 8.82
C THR A 76 5.90 -18.75 7.49
N THR A 77 5.20 -18.58 6.38
CA THR A 77 5.64 -18.90 5.01
C THR A 77 5.11 -17.86 4.00
N PRO A 78 5.69 -17.78 2.78
CA PRO A 78 5.13 -16.96 1.70
C PRO A 78 3.66 -17.29 1.39
N ASP A 79 3.31 -18.57 1.47
CA ASP A 79 1.99 -19.12 1.15
C ASP A 79 0.98 -18.70 2.24
N ALA A 80 1.35 -18.78 3.52
CA ALA A 80 0.52 -18.28 4.61
C ALA A 80 0.30 -16.75 4.53
N ALA A 81 1.27 -16.00 3.99
CA ALA A 81 1.10 -14.58 3.73
C ALA A 81 0.15 -14.32 2.54
N TYR A 82 0.15 -15.16 1.50
CA TYR A 82 -0.84 -15.12 0.43
C TYR A 82 -2.24 -15.43 0.96
N ASP A 83 -2.40 -16.52 1.72
CA ASP A 83 -3.70 -16.96 2.25
C ASP A 83 -4.34 -15.91 3.16
N LEU A 84 -3.55 -15.28 4.05
CA LEU A 84 -4.03 -14.19 4.90
C LEU A 84 -4.54 -12.99 4.07
N VAL A 85 -3.85 -12.64 2.99
CA VAL A 85 -4.27 -11.56 2.08
C VAL A 85 -5.52 -11.95 1.30
N ALA A 86 -5.56 -13.16 0.76
CA ALA A 86 -6.69 -13.68 0.00
C ALA A 86 -7.98 -13.76 0.83
N GLN A 87 -7.87 -14.08 2.12
CA GLN A 87 -9.01 -14.15 3.04
C GLN A 87 -9.55 -12.78 3.47
N HIS A 88 -8.72 -11.73 3.52
CA HIS A 88 -9.09 -10.44 4.14
C HIS A 88 -9.39 -9.31 3.15
N VAL A 89 -8.77 -9.31 1.96
CA VAL A 89 -8.73 -8.11 1.10
C VAL A 89 -8.89 -8.35 -0.40
N PHE A 90 -8.83 -9.61 -0.88
CA PHE A 90 -9.25 -9.92 -2.25
C PHE A 90 -10.79 -9.85 -2.41
N ASP A 91 -11.21 -9.70 -3.66
CA ASP A 91 -12.55 -9.94 -4.18
C ASP A 91 -12.41 -10.46 -5.62
N ASP A 92 -13.50 -10.79 -6.31
CA ASP A 92 -13.43 -11.37 -7.66
C ASP A 92 -12.80 -10.44 -8.72
N ALA A 93 -12.72 -9.12 -8.48
CA ALA A 93 -12.08 -8.15 -9.37
C ALA A 93 -10.60 -7.89 -9.02
N LEU A 94 -10.18 -8.19 -7.79
CA LEU A 94 -8.83 -7.95 -7.26
C LEU A 94 -8.06 -9.24 -6.89
N ARG A 95 -8.64 -10.41 -7.13
CA ARG A 95 -8.02 -11.70 -6.87
C ARG A 95 -6.78 -11.91 -7.76
N ILE A 96 -5.62 -11.97 -7.11
CA ILE A 96 -4.36 -12.36 -7.76
C ILE A 96 -4.24 -13.89 -7.69
N ALA A 97 -3.86 -14.55 -8.78
CA ALA A 97 -3.56 -15.98 -8.75
C ALA A 97 -2.27 -16.25 -7.94
N PRO A 98 -2.12 -17.41 -7.26
CA PRO A 98 -0.99 -17.64 -6.36
C PRO A 98 0.37 -17.51 -7.07
N ASP A 99 0.49 -18.11 -8.25
CA ASP A 99 1.66 -18.00 -9.13
C ASP A 99 2.02 -16.54 -9.43
N VAL A 100 1.06 -15.73 -9.87
CA VAL A 100 1.23 -14.30 -10.16
C VAL A 100 1.63 -13.52 -8.91
N TRP A 101 1.11 -13.88 -7.73
CA TRP A 101 1.52 -13.31 -6.45
C TRP A 101 2.95 -13.68 -6.06
N HIS A 102 3.34 -14.96 -6.20
CA HIS A 102 4.68 -15.43 -5.84
C HIS A 102 5.75 -14.91 -6.80
N ASP A 103 5.47 -14.82 -8.11
CA ASP A 103 6.40 -14.30 -9.11
C ASP A 103 6.55 -12.78 -9.10
N TYR A 104 5.60 -12.05 -8.50
CA TYR A 104 5.70 -10.60 -8.34
C TYR A 104 6.98 -10.23 -7.59
N HIS A 105 7.81 -9.39 -8.22
CA HIS A 105 9.20 -9.12 -7.82
C HIS A 105 9.39 -8.71 -6.34
N TYR A 106 8.44 -7.97 -5.75
CA TYR A 106 8.49 -7.64 -4.32
C TYR A 106 8.30 -8.88 -3.43
N ASN A 107 7.42 -9.80 -3.80
CA ASN A 107 7.14 -11.02 -3.05
C ASN A 107 8.27 -12.03 -3.21
N ARG A 108 8.89 -12.15 -4.39
CA ARG A 108 10.14 -12.93 -4.59
C ARG A 108 11.25 -12.49 -3.65
N LEU A 109 11.57 -11.19 -3.64
CA LEU A 109 12.54 -10.59 -2.71
C LEU A 109 12.17 -10.73 -1.22
N LYS A 110 10.93 -11.10 -0.92
CA LYS A 110 10.44 -11.36 0.45
C LYS A 110 10.43 -12.84 0.82
N ALA A 111 10.22 -13.73 -0.14
CA ALA A 111 10.37 -15.16 0.04
C ALA A 111 11.84 -15.55 0.33
N GLU A 112 12.79 -14.84 -0.29
CA GLU A 112 14.24 -14.97 -0.06
C GLU A 112 14.71 -14.51 1.35
N ALA A 113 13.88 -13.75 2.07
CA ALA A 113 14.20 -13.26 3.42
C ALA A 113 13.73 -14.25 4.51
N PRO A 114 14.35 -14.27 5.72
CA PRO A 114 13.94 -15.16 6.80
C PRO A 114 12.47 -15.04 7.19
N TRP A 115 11.90 -16.13 7.70
CA TRP A 115 10.52 -16.22 8.21
C TRP A 115 10.54 -16.61 9.70
N PRO A 116 9.51 -16.24 10.51
CA PRO A 116 8.27 -15.56 10.11
C PRO A 116 8.45 -14.09 9.68
N GLN A 117 7.45 -13.54 9.01
CA GLN A 117 7.36 -12.12 8.65
C GLN A 117 5.98 -11.57 8.98
N ARG A 118 5.86 -10.25 9.15
CA ARG A 118 4.57 -9.58 9.33
C ARG A 118 4.03 -9.12 7.98
N ILE A 119 2.84 -9.59 7.64
CA ILE A 119 2.04 -9.14 6.51
C ILE A 119 1.02 -8.11 7.00
N VAL A 120 0.87 -7.02 6.24
CA VAL A 120 -0.22 -6.03 6.38
C VAL A 120 -0.75 -5.74 5.00
N ALA A 121 -2.06 -5.70 4.82
CA ALA A 121 -2.68 -5.50 3.50
C ALA A 121 -4.01 -4.77 3.60
N TRP A 122 -4.39 -4.03 2.57
CA TRP A 122 -5.64 -3.28 2.55
C TRP A 122 -6.19 -3.13 1.13
N ARG A 123 -7.52 -3.01 1.05
CA ARG A 123 -8.27 -2.62 -0.15
C ARG A 123 -8.99 -1.31 0.13
N ALA A 124 -8.97 -0.40 -0.83
CA ALA A 124 -9.64 0.88 -0.79
C ALA A 124 -10.43 1.13 -2.08
N ASP A 125 -11.56 1.80 -1.95
CA ASP A 125 -12.22 2.45 -3.09
C ASP A 125 -11.43 3.72 -3.43
N VAL A 126 -11.33 4.06 -4.72
CA VAL A 126 -10.52 5.19 -5.20
C VAL A 126 -11.31 6.10 -6.13
N GLU A 127 -11.20 7.40 -5.91
CA GLU A 127 -11.79 8.46 -6.75
C GLU A 127 -10.66 9.34 -7.34
N PRO A 128 -10.65 9.65 -8.64
CA PRO A 128 -9.69 10.60 -9.21
C PRO A 128 -9.90 11.99 -8.63
N VAL A 129 -8.80 12.66 -8.25
CA VAL A 129 -8.82 14.06 -7.78
C VAL A 129 -7.85 14.95 -8.55
N GLY A 130 -6.69 14.44 -8.93
CA GLY A 130 -5.59 15.23 -9.50
C GLY A 130 -5.35 15.04 -11.01
N PRO A 131 -4.13 15.29 -11.52
CA PRO A 131 -2.87 15.42 -10.77
C PRO A 131 -2.69 16.77 -10.04
N HIS A 132 -2.37 16.72 -8.74
CA HIS A 132 -1.93 17.88 -7.94
C HIS A 132 -0.48 17.71 -7.47
N VAL A 133 0.39 18.66 -7.82
CA VAL A 133 1.82 18.64 -7.48
C VAL A 133 2.07 19.51 -6.25
N HIS A 134 2.75 18.96 -5.24
CA HIS A 134 3.17 19.68 -4.03
C HIS A 134 4.63 19.30 -3.69
N ASP A 135 5.41 20.23 -3.14
CA ASP A 135 6.83 20.00 -2.87
C ASP A 135 7.08 18.91 -1.81
N ASP A 136 6.15 18.73 -0.87
CA ASP A 136 6.21 17.67 0.15
C ASP A 136 6.29 16.26 -0.48
N LEU A 137 5.71 16.06 -1.67
CA LEU A 137 5.68 14.77 -2.36
C LEU A 137 7.08 14.31 -2.82
N ARG A 138 8.05 15.23 -2.91
CA ARG A 138 9.43 14.93 -3.37
C ARG A 138 10.13 13.89 -2.48
N ARG A 139 9.73 13.69 -1.22
CA ARG A 139 10.35 12.73 -0.29
C ARG A 139 9.31 11.87 0.45
N PHE A 140 9.58 10.56 0.52
CA PHE A 140 8.82 9.60 1.32
C PHE A 140 9.77 8.73 2.17
N PRO A 141 9.39 8.37 3.40
CA PRO A 141 10.01 7.29 4.17
C PRO A 141 10.01 5.94 3.44
N ARG A 142 10.87 5.00 3.88
CA ARG A 142 10.97 3.64 3.30
C ARG A 142 9.66 2.85 3.30
N THR A 143 8.74 3.18 4.20
CA THR A 143 7.40 2.59 4.27
C THR A 143 6.52 2.94 3.07
N GLY A 144 6.77 4.08 2.42
CA GLY A 144 5.91 4.67 1.38
C GLY A 144 4.71 5.47 1.92
N TRP A 145 4.66 5.80 3.21
CA TRP A 145 3.66 6.72 3.77
C TRP A 145 4.31 8.01 4.29
N THR A 146 3.61 9.14 4.15
CA THR A 146 3.91 10.40 4.85
C THR A 146 2.61 11.07 5.33
N LYS A 147 2.72 12.04 6.25
CA LYS A 147 1.65 13.00 6.57
C LYS A 147 2.01 14.39 6.06
N SER A 148 1.02 15.17 5.64
CA SER A 148 1.17 16.62 5.45
C SER A 148 -0.05 17.39 5.94
N ALA A 149 0.16 18.65 6.31
CA ALA A 149 -0.89 19.63 6.63
C ALA A 149 -1.01 20.75 5.58
N THR A 150 -0.22 20.70 4.49
CA THR A 150 -0.20 21.71 3.42
C THR A 150 -1.18 21.41 2.28
N ILE A 151 -1.67 20.17 2.23
CA ILE A 151 -2.56 19.65 1.19
C ILE A 151 -4.01 19.81 1.63
N ALA A 152 -4.58 20.94 1.21
CA ALA A 152 -6.02 21.09 1.02
C ALA A 152 -6.31 20.93 -0.48
N LEU A 153 -7.24 20.03 -0.81
CA LEU A 153 -7.82 19.80 -2.13
C LEU A 153 -9.33 20.02 -2.02
#